data_AF-A0AAD2CS28-F1
#
_entry.id   AF-A0AAD2CS28-F1
#
_cell.length_a   1.000
_cell.length_b   1.000
_cell.length_c   1.000
_cell.angle_alpha   90.00
_cell.angle_beta   90.00
_cell.angle_gamma   90.00
#
_symmetry.space_group_name_H-M   'P 1'
#
loop_
_entity.id
_entity.type
_entity.pdbx_description
1 polymer ?
#
loop_
_entity_poly.entity_id
_entity_poly.type
_entity_poly.pdbx_seq_one_letter_code
_entity_poly.pdbx_strand_id
1 'polypeptide(L)'
;MGRGKSKKNRDDSSSNIAKQQQNNQGKTKKQKEPPALNQRLHQKPNDPSRSMHQSGLSTAASFKGWCLQERQGIVWVLGCAFLGSLFGFGIGSGFLTGEGNKPPNAWRVALGARIRSSATYEVLTLNRSPWSPSHGGSFFQEAQPLNSRSKSVVLLDAETLRSDPSHSTVYAVLREAVVREMGGYVHPDLGILSPAPCGSARGLGMVRDSYHRCQTKCLPGIAEEKRRASIKNTTSEKTFMQEELLIKAPLAFQMTRTAALETLMPLISPEVQQHERLYELDDAALLTLLLAHERGVGKYSRWLPYIASLPLEPSCGYSKNLRPYLLDSINALREELGVDISGWPGELLKATQYADRIANALSQDYGSFLQHPKGVSQLENIEWALCQVASRAIAGSQKHGSLRLIPLVDLINHDNNAAGFVELTGEEKVSNGDFVDSILEEDSGAFAVRSRRHGRRKALKVGQELLINYNVPHYSPLDWFVSVGFVPPERWAGWEKIDSALPKIRMDGPFGASNSGRAFRSFISESSDSPRLQTGPFQPRGPGRNEDL
;
A
#
# COMPACT_ATOMS: atom_id res chain seq x y z
N MET A 1 0.93 20.63 67.38
CA MET A 1 0.55 19.20 67.42
C MET A 1 0.68 18.63 66.02
N GLY A 2 1.23 17.41 65.86
CA GLY A 2 1.34 16.71 64.56
C GLY A 2 2.67 16.88 63.81
N ARG A 3 3.74 16.20 64.24
CA ARG A 3 5.02 16.03 63.51
C ARG A 3 4.92 14.82 62.55
N GLY A 4 5.24 14.99 61.28
CA GLY A 4 5.50 13.89 60.33
C GLY A 4 6.95 13.95 59.84
N LYS A 5 7.76 12.96 60.22
CA LYS A 5 9.20 12.89 59.97
C LYS A 5 9.54 12.25 58.62
N SER A 6 10.50 12.88 57.96
CA SER A 6 11.35 12.34 56.89
C SER A 6 12.09 11.07 57.32
N LYS A 7 12.20 10.09 56.41
CA LYS A 7 13.22 9.04 56.45
C LYS A 7 13.83 8.83 55.07
N LYS A 8 15.15 8.94 55.08
CA LYS A 8 16.13 8.85 54.00
C LYS A 8 16.80 7.48 54.16
N ASN A 9 16.71 6.61 53.16
CA ASN A 9 17.51 5.39 53.12
C ASN A 9 18.55 5.52 51.99
N ARG A 10 19.81 5.65 52.42
CA ARG A 10 21.00 5.24 51.69
C ARG A 10 21.23 3.78 52.06
N ASP A 11 21.52 2.93 51.09
CA ASP A 11 22.27 1.70 51.33
C ASP A 11 23.38 1.60 50.30
N ASP A 12 24.60 1.67 50.83
CA ASP A 12 25.85 1.28 50.19
C ASP A 12 25.89 -0.25 50.09
N SER A 13 26.37 -0.79 48.97
CA SER A 13 26.90 -2.16 48.91
C SER A 13 27.91 -2.29 47.79
N SER A 14 29.16 -1.95 48.13
CA SER A 14 30.35 -2.47 47.46
C SER A 14 30.89 -3.62 48.32
N SER A 15 31.10 -4.80 47.72
CA SER A 15 32.34 -5.61 47.85
C SER A 15 32.08 -7.11 47.64
N ASN A 16 33.08 -7.72 46.99
CA ASN A 16 33.48 -9.12 47.03
C ASN A 16 32.55 -10.16 46.39
N ILE A 17 32.92 -10.68 45.21
CA ILE A 17 33.31 -12.11 45.04
C ILE A 17 34.34 -12.22 43.90
N ALA A 18 35.59 -12.49 44.28
CA ALA A 18 36.59 -13.15 43.44
C ALA A 18 36.61 -14.65 43.80
N LYS A 19 36.98 -15.48 42.81
CA LYS A 19 37.26 -16.94 42.82
C LYS A 19 36.16 -17.83 42.23
N GLN A 20 36.33 -18.22 40.97
CA GLN A 20 36.46 -19.64 40.60
C GLN A 20 36.96 -19.78 39.14
N GLN A 21 38.28 -19.84 39.00
CA GLN A 21 38.91 -20.60 37.92
C GLN A 21 39.04 -22.04 38.41
N GLN A 22 38.42 -23.00 37.71
CA GLN A 22 38.96 -24.35 37.49
C GLN A 22 37.97 -25.19 36.67
N ASN A 23 38.56 -26.04 35.82
CA ASN A 23 37.95 -27.17 35.09
C ASN A 23 37.12 -26.86 33.83
N ASN A 24 37.79 -26.95 32.67
CA ASN A 24 37.39 -27.92 31.66
C ASN A 24 38.51 -28.13 30.62
N GLN A 25 39.45 -29.02 30.96
CA GLN A 25 40.28 -29.71 29.97
C GLN A 25 39.60 -31.03 29.59
N GLY A 26 39.60 -31.34 28.29
CA GLY A 26 39.64 -32.72 27.81
C GLY A 26 38.31 -33.29 27.31
N LYS A 27 38.13 -33.30 25.98
CA LYS A 27 37.64 -34.48 25.23
C LYS A 27 37.87 -34.28 23.73
N THR A 28 39.07 -34.63 23.29
CA THR A 28 39.43 -34.92 21.90
C THR A 28 38.61 -36.13 21.41
N LYS A 29 37.65 -35.90 20.51
CA LYS A 29 36.94 -36.97 19.81
C LYS A 29 37.78 -37.45 18.62
N LYS A 30 38.18 -38.72 18.71
CA LYS A 30 38.73 -39.58 17.65
C LYS A 30 37.98 -39.39 16.31
N GLN A 31 38.69 -38.93 15.29
CA GLN A 31 38.33 -39.13 13.90
C GLN A 31 38.40 -40.64 13.58
N LYS A 32 37.33 -41.15 12.97
CA LYS A 32 37.21 -42.52 12.52
C LYS A 32 37.26 -42.48 10.99
N GLU A 33 38.29 -43.08 10.41
CA GLU A 33 38.47 -43.24 8.97
C GLU A 33 37.30 -44.02 8.35
N PRO A 34 36.88 -43.66 7.12
CA PRO A 34 35.96 -44.50 6.35
C PRO A 34 36.73 -45.63 5.62
N PRO A 35 36.16 -46.84 5.52
CA PRO A 35 36.80 -47.95 4.83
C PRO A 35 36.68 -47.83 3.31
N ALA A 36 37.73 -48.31 2.64
CA ALA A 36 37.84 -48.46 1.19
C ALA A 36 36.68 -49.29 0.60
N LEU A 37 36.04 -48.76 -0.44
CA LEU A 37 35.02 -49.46 -1.21
C LEU A 37 35.67 -50.16 -2.41
N ASN A 38 35.61 -51.49 -2.39
CA ASN A 38 36.04 -52.40 -3.45
C ASN A 38 35.34 -52.10 -4.79
N GLN A 39 36.14 -51.92 -5.83
CA GLN A 39 35.71 -52.07 -7.22
C GLN A 39 35.38 -53.54 -7.49
N ARG A 40 34.12 -53.83 -7.81
CA ARG A 40 33.73 -55.08 -8.47
C ARG A 40 33.28 -54.80 -9.89
N LEU A 41 34.12 -55.26 -10.82
CA LEU A 41 33.83 -55.54 -12.21
C LEU A 41 32.56 -56.40 -12.32
N HIS A 42 31.58 -55.94 -13.10
CA HIS A 42 30.67 -56.82 -13.82
C HIS A 42 30.56 -56.34 -15.27
N GLN A 43 31.31 -57.04 -16.12
CA GLN A 43 31.04 -57.16 -17.55
C GLN A 43 29.69 -57.84 -17.74
N LYS A 44 28.87 -57.32 -18.67
CA LYS A 44 27.81 -58.09 -19.33
C LYS A 44 27.89 -57.85 -20.85
N PRO A 45 27.63 -58.88 -21.67
CA PRO A 45 28.05 -58.92 -23.06
C PRO A 45 27.07 -58.24 -24.02
N ASN A 46 27.64 -57.86 -25.16
CA ASN A 46 26.97 -57.53 -26.41
C ASN A 46 26.08 -58.69 -26.87
N ASP A 47 24.87 -58.37 -27.33
CA ASP A 47 24.16 -59.20 -28.29
C ASP A 47 23.51 -58.29 -29.37
N PRO A 48 23.81 -58.50 -30.67
CA PRO A 48 23.30 -57.69 -31.75
C PRO A 48 22.25 -58.46 -32.57
N SER A 49 20.96 -58.11 -32.46
CA SER A 49 19.98 -58.33 -33.53
C SER A 49 18.55 -58.05 -33.05
N ARG A 50 17.91 -56.99 -33.55
CA ARG A 50 16.51 -57.09 -34.03
C ARG A 50 16.10 -55.91 -34.89
N SER A 51 15.91 -56.23 -36.16
CA SER A 51 15.24 -55.47 -37.21
C SER A 51 13.71 -55.47 -37.04
N MET A 52 13.08 -54.50 -37.72
CA MET A 52 11.66 -54.41 -38.10
C MET A 52 10.63 -54.12 -36.98
N HIS A 53 10.19 -52.85 -36.92
CA HIS A 53 8.83 -52.48 -37.35
C HIS A 53 8.73 -50.96 -37.53
N GLN A 54 8.66 -50.54 -38.80
CA GLN A 54 8.09 -49.26 -39.21
C GLN A 54 6.55 -49.40 -39.15
N SER A 55 5.89 -48.56 -38.37
CA SER A 55 4.47 -48.24 -38.56
C SER A 55 4.09 -46.96 -37.82
N GLY A 56 3.74 -45.92 -38.58
CA GLY A 56 2.69 -44.96 -38.21
C GLY A 56 3.07 -43.78 -37.32
N LEU A 57 3.92 -42.87 -37.78
CA LEU A 57 3.88 -41.49 -37.31
C LEU A 57 2.63 -40.81 -37.91
N SER A 58 1.56 -40.74 -37.10
CA SER A 58 0.37 -39.96 -37.39
C SER A 58 0.74 -38.47 -37.49
N THR A 59 0.75 -37.94 -38.71
CA THR A 59 0.73 -36.49 -38.93
C THR A 59 -0.49 -35.92 -38.21
N ALA A 60 -0.26 -35.09 -37.19
CA ALA A 60 -1.32 -34.34 -36.51
C ALA A 60 -2.13 -33.59 -37.58
N ALA A 61 -3.39 -33.99 -37.75
CA ALA A 61 -4.30 -33.33 -38.67
C ALA A 61 -4.39 -31.85 -38.27
N SER A 62 -4.09 -30.96 -39.21
CA SER A 62 -4.22 -29.52 -38.98
C SER A 62 -5.66 -29.23 -38.55
N PHE A 63 -5.85 -28.33 -37.59
CA PHE A 63 -7.16 -27.92 -37.06
C PHE A 63 -8.15 -27.55 -38.18
N LYS A 64 -7.64 -26.98 -39.29
CA LYS A 64 -8.43 -26.66 -40.48
C LYS A 64 -8.98 -27.91 -41.18
N GLY A 65 -8.21 -28.99 -41.20
CA GLY A 65 -8.65 -30.30 -41.73
C GLY A 65 -9.72 -30.93 -40.85
N TRP A 66 -9.56 -30.86 -39.52
CA TRP A 66 -10.57 -31.34 -38.57
C TRP A 66 -11.91 -30.59 -38.73
N CYS A 67 -11.88 -29.25 -38.83
CA CYS A 67 -13.09 -28.44 -39.02
C CYS A 67 -13.82 -28.72 -40.35
N LEU A 68 -13.10 -29.12 -41.41
CA LEU A 68 -13.71 -29.45 -42.69
C LEU A 68 -14.32 -30.85 -42.71
N GLN A 69 -13.74 -31.79 -41.95
CA GLN A 69 -14.15 -33.19 -41.93
C GLN A 69 -15.33 -33.43 -40.94
N GLU A 70 -15.38 -32.70 -39.83
CA GLU A 70 -16.38 -32.86 -38.76
C GLU A 70 -17.45 -31.74 -38.78
N ARG A 71 -18.06 -31.48 -39.93
CA ARG A 71 -19.12 -30.44 -40.07
C ARG A 71 -20.29 -30.67 -39.12
N GLN A 72 -20.64 -31.92 -38.82
CA GLN A 72 -21.71 -32.26 -37.89
C GLN A 72 -21.34 -31.91 -36.44
N GLY A 73 -20.08 -32.09 -36.04
CA GLY A 73 -19.59 -31.71 -34.71
C GLY A 73 -19.67 -30.20 -34.47
N ILE A 74 -19.31 -29.39 -35.48
CA ILE A 74 -19.41 -27.93 -35.38
C ILE A 74 -20.85 -27.47 -35.25
N VAL A 75 -21.76 -28.01 -36.07
CA VAL A 75 -23.20 -27.68 -36.00
C VAL A 75 -23.77 -28.07 -34.63
N TRP A 76 -23.36 -29.20 -34.06
CA TRP A 76 -23.79 -29.63 -32.74
C TRP A 76 -23.30 -28.68 -31.63
N VAL A 77 -22.02 -28.29 -31.66
CA VAL A 77 -21.45 -27.33 -30.70
C VAL A 77 -22.14 -25.97 -30.79
N LEU A 78 -22.38 -25.47 -32.00
CA LEU A 78 -23.11 -24.23 -32.22
C LEU A 78 -24.56 -24.33 -31.75
N GLY A 79 -25.21 -25.46 -31.99
CA GLY A 79 -26.57 -25.74 -31.50
C GLY A 79 -26.66 -25.74 -29.98
N CYS A 80 -25.71 -26.39 -29.28
CA CYS A 80 -25.64 -26.39 -27.83
C CYS A 80 -25.37 -24.99 -27.26
N ALA A 81 -24.46 -24.21 -27.89
CA ALA A 81 -24.19 -22.84 -27.48
C ALA A 81 -25.41 -21.93 -27.64
N PHE A 82 -26.14 -22.07 -28.74
CA PHE A 82 -27.36 -21.31 -29.01
C PHE A 82 -28.49 -21.67 -28.03
N LEU A 83 -28.75 -22.95 -27.80
CA LEU A 83 -29.74 -23.42 -26.82
C LEU A 83 -29.38 -22.98 -25.39
N GLY A 84 -28.11 -23.10 -25.00
CA GLY A 84 -27.63 -22.62 -23.70
C GLY A 84 -27.83 -21.11 -23.52
N SER A 85 -27.63 -20.33 -24.59
CA SER A 85 -27.84 -18.87 -24.58
C SER A 85 -29.32 -18.51 -24.44
N LEU A 86 -30.22 -19.21 -25.14
CA LEU A 86 -31.67 -19.03 -25.02
C LEU A 86 -32.18 -19.35 -23.61
N PHE A 87 -31.71 -20.46 -23.02
CA PHE A 87 -32.04 -20.81 -21.64
C PHE A 87 -31.49 -19.80 -20.63
N GLY A 88 -30.23 -19.39 -20.80
CA GLY A 88 -29.61 -18.35 -19.97
C GLY A 88 -30.38 -17.02 -20.04
N PHE A 89 -30.82 -16.63 -21.23
CA PHE A 89 -31.64 -15.43 -21.44
C PHE A 89 -33.04 -15.56 -20.80
N GLY A 90 -33.73 -16.68 -21.01
CA GLY A 90 -35.06 -16.94 -20.44
C GLY A 90 -35.08 -16.97 -18.90
N ILE A 91 -34.02 -17.48 -18.28
CA ILE A 91 -33.83 -17.46 -16.82
C ILE A 91 -33.41 -16.06 -16.34
N GLY A 92 -32.46 -15.43 -17.04
CA GLY A 92 -31.91 -14.12 -16.67
C GLY A 92 -32.92 -12.98 -16.77
N SER A 93 -33.81 -13.03 -17.76
CA SER A 93 -34.92 -12.07 -17.95
C SER A 93 -36.11 -12.32 -17.02
N GLY A 94 -36.13 -13.43 -16.28
CA GLY A 94 -37.28 -13.84 -15.45
C GLY A 94 -38.48 -14.37 -16.24
N PHE A 95 -38.38 -14.45 -17.58
CA PHE A 95 -39.46 -14.91 -18.47
C PHE A 95 -39.89 -16.35 -18.17
N LEU A 96 -38.93 -17.26 -17.95
CA LEU A 96 -39.22 -18.68 -17.66
C LEU A 96 -39.63 -18.94 -16.20
N THR A 97 -39.56 -17.94 -15.32
CA THR A 97 -39.86 -18.10 -13.89
C THR A 97 -41.16 -17.44 -13.46
N GLY A 98 -41.91 -16.81 -14.39
CA GLY A 98 -43.25 -16.28 -14.11
C GLY A 98 -43.30 -15.04 -13.22
N GLU A 99 -42.20 -14.31 -13.07
CA GLU A 99 -42.05 -13.19 -12.11
C GLU A 99 -42.08 -11.81 -12.79
N GLY A 100 -42.87 -11.64 -13.85
CA GLY A 100 -42.80 -10.47 -14.74
C GLY A 100 -42.99 -9.08 -14.10
N ASN A 101 -43.49 -8.99 -12.86
CA ASN A 101 -43.78 -7.72 -12.16
C ASN A 101 -43.09 -7.57 -10.80
N LYS A 102 -42.16 -8.46 -10.42
CA LYS A 102 -41.42 -8.34 -9.15
C LYS A 102 -39.97 -7.90 -9.39
N PRO A 103 -39.38 -7.08 -8.50
CA PRO A 103 -37.96 -6.74 -8.62
C PRO A 103 -37.10 -8.01 -8.60
N PRO A 104 -36.05 -8.09 -9.44
CA PRO A 104 -35.25 -9.30 -9.58
C PRO A 104 -34.53 -9.65 -8.27
N ASN A 105 -34.60 -10.93 -7.87
CA ASN A 105 -33.88 -11.44 -6.70
C ASN A 105 -32.35 -11.17 -6.79
N ALA A 106 -31.71 -10.89 -5.66
CA ALA A 106 -30.30 -10.49 -5.58
C ALA A 106 -29.32 -11.44 -6.30
N TRP A 107 -29.58 -12.74 -6.28
CA TRP A 107 -28.75 -13.72 -6.98
C TRP A 107 -28.84 -13.61 -8.51
N ARG A 108 -29.97 -13.15 -9.07
CA ARG A 108 -30.12 -12.89 -10.51
C ARG A 108 -29.41 -11.62 -10.93
N VAL A 109 -29.41 -10.59 -10.08
CA VAL A 109 -28.61 -9.38 -10.29
C VAL A 109 -27.13 -9.76 -10.33
N ALA A 110 -26.67 -10.59 -9.39
CA ALA A 110 -25.30 -11.11 -9.35
C ALA A 110 -24.96 -12.01 -10.54
N LEU A 111 -25.87 -12.90 -10.95
CA LEU A 111 -25.68 -13.77 -12.12
C LEU A 111 -25.65 -12.97 -13.42
N GLY A 112 -26.55 -12.00 -13.58
CA GLY A 112 -26.58 -11.09 -14.72
C GLY A 112 -25.32 -10.21 -14.79
N ALA A 113 -24.82 -9.72 -13.66
CA ALA A 113 -23.54 -9.01 -13.59
C ALA A 113 -22.37 -9.91 -14.01
N ARG A 114 -22.32 -11.16 -13.54
CA ARG A 114 -21.29 -12.14 -13.95
C ARG A 114 -21.33 -12.46 -15.44
N ILE A 115 -22.51 -12.67 -16.00
CA ILE A 115 -22.68 -12.95 -17.44
C ILE A 115 -22.24 -11.74 -18.26
N ARG A 116 -22.65 -10.52 -17.88
CA ARG A 116 -22.24 -9.27 -18.56
C ARG A 116 -20.74 -9.00 -18.49
N SER A 117 -20.08 -9.42 -17.40
CA SER A 117 -18.61 -9.32 -17.25
C SER A 117 -17.83 -10.43 -17.98
N SER A 118 -18.50 -11.38 -18.63
CA SER A 118 -17.82 -12.45 -19.34
C SER A 118 -17.38 -12.00 -20.74
N ALA A 119 -16.15 -12.34 -21.13
CA ALA A 119 -15.58 -11.99 -22.43
C ALA A 119 -16.44 -12.48 -23.61
N THR A 120 -17.17 -13.59 -23.44
CA THR A 120 -18.08 -14.14 -24.46
C THR A 120 -19.32 -13.26 -24.66
N TYR A 121 -19.86 -12.67 -23.59
CA TYR A 121 -21.01 -11.76 -23.68
C TYR A 121 -20.62 -10.44 -24.36
N GLU A 122 -19.44 -9.89 -24.04
CA GLU A 122 -18.92 -8.68 -24.70
C GLU A 122 -18.73 -8.85 -26.21
N VAL A 123 -18.29 -10.04 -26.65
CA VAL A 123 -18.14 -10.39 -28.07
C VAL A 123 -19.49 -10.56 -28.76
N LEU A 124 -20.48 -11.17 -28.08
CA LEU A 124 -21.79 -11.48 -28.65
C LEU A 124 -22.74 -10.27 -28.73
N THR A 125 -22.67 -9.32 -27.79
CA THR A 125 -23.59 -8.17 -27.78
C THR A 125 -23.16 -7.03 -28.70
N LEU A 126 -22.12 -7.21 -29.53
CA LEU A 126 -21.63 -6.23 -30.51
C LEU A 126 -21.39 -4.82 -29.91
N ASN A 127 -21.17 -4.74 -28.60
CA ASN A 127 -20.92 -3.48 -27.90
C ASN A 127 -19.53 -2.90 -28.24
N ARG A 128 -18.73 -3.67 -29.01
CA ARG A 128 -17.60 -3.20 -29.82
C ARG A 128 -17.90 -3.47 -31.30
N SER A 129 -17.75 -2.44 -32.12
CA SER A 129 -17.78 -2.56 -33.58
C SER A 129 -16.72 -3.59 -34.04
N PRO A 130 -17.09 -4.61 -34.84
CA PRO A 130 -16.14 -5.56 -35.44
C PRO A 130 -15.10 -4.90 -36.36
N TRP A 131 -15.34 -3.63 -36.72
CA TRP A 131 -14.58 -2.86 -37.71
C TRP A 131 -13.85 -1.66 -37.09
N SER A 132 -13.86 -1.53 -35.76
CA SER A 132 -12.94 -0.61 -35.09
C SER A 132 -11.51 -1.12 -35.29
N PRO A 133 -10.60 -0.32 -35.90
CA PRO A 133 -9.20 -0.69 -36.04
C PRO A 133 -8.58 -0.79 -34.64
N SER A 134 -8.50 -2.03 -34.16
CA SER A 134 -7.68 -2.56 -33.08
C SER A 134 -6.81 -1.54 -32.34
N HIS A 135 -7.34 -0.94 -31.27
CA HIS A 135 -6.54 -0.68 -30.07
C HIS A 135 -6.51 -1.96 -29.24
N GLY A 136 -5.96 -3.02 -29.85
CA GLY A 136 -5.59 -4.26 -29.18
C GLY A 136 -4.35 -4.04 -28.33
N GLY A 137 -4.45 -3.14 -27.35
CA GLY A 137 -3.56 -3.09 -26.20
C GLY A 137 -3.93 -4.27 -25.32
N SER A 138 -3.10 -5.31 -25.38
CA SER A 138 -3.13 -6.44 -24.48
C SER A 138 -3.31 -6.00 -23.02
N PHE A 139 -4.37 -6.47 -22.37
CA PHE A 139 -4.62 -6.26 -20.93
C PHE A 139 -3.61 -7.01 -20.03
N PHE A 140 -2.67 -7.73 -20.64
CA PHE A 140 -1.37 -8.03 -20.09
C PHE A 140 -0.34 -7.26 -20.91
N GLN A 141 0.35 -6.28 -20.32
CA GLN A 141 1.65 -5.92 -20.86
C GLN A 141 2.59 -7.10 -20.57
N GLU A 142 2.45 -8.14 -21.38
CA GLU A 142 3.31 -9.30 -21.43
C GLU A 142 4.72 -8.75 -21.59
N ALA A 143 5.57 -9.02 -20.60
CA ALA A 143 6.98 -8.73 -20.67
C ALA A 143 7.54 -9.52 -21.84
N GLN A 144 7.51 -8.91 -23.04
CA GLN A 144 8.01 -9.49 -24.27
C GLN A 144 9.46 -9.90 -24.02
N PRO A 145 9.83 -11.16 -24.28
CA PRO A 145 11.21 -11.59 -24.16
C PRO A 145 12.07 -10.72 -25.09
N LEU A 146 13.08 -10.08 -24.50
CA LEU A 146 14.08 -9.22 -25.14
C LEU A 146 14.88 -9.98 -26.21
N ASN A 147 14.27 -10.29 -27.35
CA ASN A 147 14.96 -10.85 -28.51
C ASN A 147 15.02 -9.83 -29.65
N SER A 148 16.17 -9.16 -29.72
CA SER A 148 16.90 -8.85 -30.94
C SER A 148 16.21 -8.09 -32.08
N ARG A 149 15.45 -7.03 -31.79
CA ARG A 149 15.24 -5.94 -32.75
C ARG A 149 15.55 -4.60 -32.08
N SER A 150 16.43 -3.84 -32.74
CA SER A 150 16.93 -2.50 -32.40
C SER A 150 16.23 -1.88 -31.20
N LYS A 151 16.91 -1.89 -30.04
CA LYS A 151 16.51 -1.15 -28.85
C LYS A 151 16.55 0.33 -29.22
N SER A 152 15.47 0.87 -29.79
CA SER A 152 15.17 2.27 -29.57
C SER A 152 15.03 2.38 -28.06
N VAL A 153 16.06 2.95 -27.43
CA VAL A 153 15.93 3.46 -26.07
C VAL A 153 14.80 4.46 -26.21
N VAL A 154 13.59 4.06 -25.82
CA VAL A 154 12.48 4.98 -25.70
C VAL A 154 12.93 5.94 -24.62
N LEU A 155 13.44 7.09 -25.05
CA LEU A 155 13.72 8.22 -24.18
C LEU A 155 12.34 8.64 -23.68
N LEU A 156 11.97 8.10 -22.52
CA LEU A 156 10.79 8.56 -21.81
C LEU A 156 11.04 10.02 -21.49
N ASP A 157 10.14 10.87 -21.96
CA ASP A 157 10.22 12.28 -21.67
C ASP A 157 10.10 12.49 -20.15
N ALA A 158 10.93 13.39 -19.61
CA ALA A 158 10.96 13.67 -18.19
C ALA A 158 9.59 14.17 -17.69
N GLU A 159 8.84 14.87 -18.55
CA GLU A 159 7.50 15.34 -18.24
C GLU A 159 6.49 14.19 -18.10
N THR A 160 6.64 13.12 -18.89
CA THR A 160 5.81 11.91 -18.76
C THR A 160 6.05 11.23 -17.41
N LEU A 161 7.32 11.05 -17.02
CA LEU A 161 7.66 10.46 -15.71
C LEU A 161 7.21 11.33 -14.54
N ARG A 162 7.18 12.66 -14.73
CA ARG A 162 6.73 13.61 -13.71
C ARG A 162 5.21 13.59 -13.52
N SER A 163 4.47 13.44 -14.61
CA SER A 163 3.00 13.47 -14.61
C SER A 163 2.36 12.12 -14.29
N ASP A 164 3.08 11.01 -14.50
CA ASP A 164 2.61 9.65 -14.19
C ASP A 164 3.44 9.02 -13.06
N PRO A 165 3.07 9.27 -11.79
CA PRO A 165 3.75 8.65 -10.65
C PRO A 165 3.52 7.12 -10.58
N SER A 166 2.62 6.57 -11.40
CA SER A 166 2.36 5.12 -11.52
C SER A 166 3.20 4.47 -12.62
N HIS A 167 4.01 5.24 -13.36
CA HIS A 167 4.80 4.73 -14.45
C HIS A 167 5.79 3.65 -13.96
N SER A 168 5.88 2.53 -14.69
CA SER A 168 6.73 1.39 -14.31
C SER A 168 8.20 1.74 -14.07
N THR A 169 8.72 2.76 -14.76
CA THR A 169 10.09 3.27 -14.55
C THR A 169 10.26 3.99 -13.22
N VAL A 170 9.27 4.77 -12.76
CA VAL A 170 9.31 5.42 -11.44
C VAL A 170 9.41 4.36 -10.35
N TYR A 171 8.58 3.31 -10.46
CA TYR A 171 8.68 2.14 -9.58
C TYR A 171 10.05 1.46 -9.65
N ALA A 172 10.58 1.21 -10.85
CA ALA A 172 11.87 0.55 -11.00
C ALA A 172 13.01 1.32 -10.32
N VAL A 173 12.99 2.66 -10.42
CA VAL A 173 13.98 3.54 -9.76
C VAL A 173 13.79 3.54 -8.25
N LEU A 174 12.55 3.61 -7.74
CA LEU A 174 12.28 3.50 -6.29
C LEU A 174 12.70 2.14 -5.73
N ARG A 175 12.37 1.06 -6.43
CA ARG A 175 12.78 -0.30 -6.09
C ARG A 175 14.30 -0.39 -5.97
N GLU A 176 15.02 0.11 -6.98
CA GLU A 176 16.48 0.11 -7.00
C GLU A 176 17.07 0.92 -5.85
N ALA A 177 16.47 2.07 -5.51
CA ALA A 177 16.89 2.88 -4.37
C ALA A 177 16.79 2.10 -3.05
N VAL A 178 15.69 1.38 -2.82
CA VAL A 178 15.53 0.54 -1.62
C VAL A 178 16.53 -0.63 -1.61
N VAL A 179 16.74 -1.31 -2.73
CA VAL A 179 17.65 -2.48 -2.81
C VAL A 179 19.12 -2.10 -2.61
N ARG A 180 19.52 -0.87 -2.96
CA ARG A 180 20.90 -0.38 -2.74
C ARG A 180 21.21 -0.07 -1.29
N GLU A 181 20.21 0.16 -0.47
CA GLU A 181 20.38 0.43 0.95
C GLU A 181 20.76 -0.86 1.67
N MET A 182 21.66 -0.76 2.65
CA MET A 182 22.15 -1.94 3.37
C MET A 182 20.98 -2.67 4.05
N GLY A 183 20.85 -3.97 3.78
CA GLY A 183 19.73 -4.78 4.27
C GLY A 183 18.41 -4.61 3.51
N GLY A 184 18.37 -3.77 2.48
CA GLY A 184 17.19 -3.52 1.65
C GLY A 184 16.90 -4.65 0.69
N TYR A 185 15.61 -4.97 0.53
CA TYR A 185 15.18 -6.03 -0.37
C TYR A 185 13.82 -5.73 -0.98
N VAL A 186 13.69 -6.02 -2.28
CA VAL A 186 12.40 -5.98 -2.99
C VAL A 186 12.37 -7.13 -3.98
N HIS A 187 11.34 -7.97 -3.85
CA HIS A 187 11.15 -9.11 -4.73
C HIS A 187 11.11 -8.65 -6.20
N PRO A 188 11.91 -9.25 -7.10
CA PRO A 188 12.14 -8.73 -8.45
C PRO A 188 10.92 -8.80 -9.38
N ASP A 189 9.96 -9.68 -9.07
CA ASP A 189 8.70 -9.79 -9.83
C ASP A 189 7.57 -8.87 -9.31
N LEU A 190 7.80 -8.10 -8.25
CA LEU A 190 6.85 -7.06 -7.82
C LEU A 190 6.88 -5.86 -8.78
N GLY A 191 5.73 -5.22 -8.92
CA GLY A 191 5.55 -4.01 -9.71
C GLY A 191 4.26 -3.29 -9.38
N ILE A 192 4.04 -2.16 -10.04
CA ILE A 192 2.79 -1.40 -9.96
C ILE A 192 1.72 -2.11 -10.80
N LEU A 193 0.55 -2.32 -10.21
CA LEU A 193 -0.69 -2.69 -10.89
C LEU A 193 -1.53 -1.42 -11.02
N SER A 194 -1.90 -1.05 -12.25
CA SER A 194 -2.69 0.15 -12.55
C SER A 194 -3.68 -0.16 -13.69
N PRO A 195 -5.01 -0.17 -13.43
CA PRO A 195 -5.64 0.01 -12.12
C PRO A 195 -5.32 -1.15 -11.16
N ALA A 196 -5.45 -0.92 -9.86
CA ALA A 196 -5.25 -1.97 -8.86
C ALA A 196 -6.47 -2.91 -8.79
N PRO A 197 -6.27 -4.23 -8.60
CA PRO A 197 -7.37 -5.18 -8.41
C PRO A 197 -8.34 -4.84 -7.26
N CYS A 198 -7.90 -4.15 -6.21
CA CYS A 198 -8.75 -3.72 -5.10
C CYS A 198 -9.67 -2.53 -5.44
N GLY A 199 -9.58 -1.96 -6.65
CA GLY A 199 -10.37 -0.81 -7.10
C GLY A 199 -9.71 0.55 -6.87
N SER A 200 -8.52 0.60 -6.29
CA SER A 200 -7.74 1.84 -6.20
C SER A 200 -7.07 2.17 -7.54
N ALA A 201 -6.61 3.41 -7.68
CA ALA A 201 -5.92 3.86 -8.89
C ALA A 201 -4.64 3.03 -9.18
N ARG A 202 -3.93 2.60 -8.12
CA ARG A 202 -2.71 1.79 -8.23
C ARG A 202 -2.44 1.01 -6.96
N GLY A 203 -1.71 -0.10 -7.09
CA GLY A 203 -1.23 -0.89 -5.97
C GLY A 203 0.05 -1.64 -6.32
N LEU A 204 0.66 -2.30 -5.33
CA LEU A 204 1.77 -3.21 -5.57
C LEU A 204 1.26 -4.63 -5.74
N GLY A 205 1.84 -5.37 -6.68
CA GLY A 205 1.51 -6.78 -6.87
C GLY A 205 2.51 -7.50 -7.76
N MET A 206 2.26 -8.77 -8.03
CA MET A 206 3.14 -9.55 -8.89
C MET A 206 2.84 -9.24 -10.35
N VAL A 207 3.78 -8.59 -11.02
CA VAL A 207 3.68 -8.27 -12.45
C VAL A 207 4.30 -9.36 -13.32
N ARG A 208 5.14 -10.21 -12.72
CA ARG A 208 5.86 -11.30 -13.40
C ARG A 208 5.92 -12.54 -12.49
N ASP A 209 6.42 -13.64 -13.05
CA ASP A 209 6.62 -14.93 -12.38
C ASP A 209 7.98 -15.52 -12.76
N SER A 210 8.90 -14.68 -13.26
CA SER A 210 10.22 -15.12 -13.71
C SER A 210 11.04 -15.68 -12.57
N TYR A 211 11.00 -15.01 -11.43
CA TYR A 211 11.77 -15.38 -10.26
C TYR A 211 11.16 -16.58 -9.54
N HIS A 212 9.84 -16.63 -9.37
CA HIS A 212 9.20 -17.79 -8.76
C HIS A 212 9.32 -19.06 -9.63
N ARG A 213 9.23 -18.94 -10.97
CA ARG A 213 9.59 -20.05 -11.88
C ARG A 213 11.05 -20.45 -11.73
N CYS A 214 11.96 -19.49 -11.57
CA CYS A 214 13.38 -19.77 -11.33
C CYS A 214 13.58 -20.46 -9.97
N GLN A 215 12.89 -20.08 -8.91
CA GLN A 215 13.00 -20.72 -7.61
C GLN A 215 12.44 -22.14 -7.60
N THR A 216 11.26 -22.33 -8.20
CA THR A 216 10.61 -23.65 -8.27
C THR A 216 11.29 -24.60 -9.25
N LYS A 217 11.89 -24.09 -10.34
CA LYS A 217 12.48 -24.92 -11.41
C LYS A 217 14.00 -24.88 -11.50
N CYS A 218 14.66 -23.84 -10.98
CA CYS A 218 16.10 -23.59 -11.18
C CYS A 218 16.95 -23.64 -9.89
N LEU A 219 16.43 -24.02 -8.71
CA LEU A 219 17.26 -24.33 -7.53
C LEU A 219 16.76 -25.53 -6.69
N PRO A 220 17.56 -26.60 -6.56
CA PRO A 220 18.28 -27.26 -7.64
C PRO A 220 17.56 -28.58 -7.95
N GLY A 221 17.27 -28.78 -9.23
CA GLY A 221 16.50 -29.90 -9.77
C GLY A 221 17.19 -31.26 -9.71
N ILE A 222 18.32 -31.41 -9.01
CA ILE A 222 19.04 -32.68 -8.86
C ILE A 222 19.81 -32.70 -7.53
N ALA A 223 19.88 -33.87 -6.86
CA ALA A 223 20.48 -34.02 -5.52
C ALA A 223 21.95 -33.55 -5.41
N GLU A 224 22.66 -33.54 -6.52
CA GLU A 224 24.08 -33.18 -6.61
C GLU A 224 24.30 -31.66 -6.61
N GLU A 225 23.38 -30.90 -7.20
CA GLU A 225 23.40 -29.44 -7.13
C GLU A 225 23.01 -28.93 -5.73
N LYS A 226 22.12 -29.65 -5.01
CA LYS A 226 21.86 -29.39 -3.58
C LYS A 226 23.11 -29.55 -2.73
N ARG A 227 23.97 -30.54 -3.00
CA ARG A 227 25.27 -30.68 -2.33
C ARG A 227 26.22 -29.53 -2.66
N ARG A 228 26.30 -29.10 -3.93
CA ARG A 228 27.19 -28.00 -4.35
C ARG A 228 26.76 -26.64 -3.79
N ALA A 229 25.46 -26.36 -3.71
CA ALA A 229 24.94 -25.16 -3.08
C ALA A 229 25.26 -25.11 -1.57
N SER A 230 25.20 -26.25 -0.87
CA SER A 230 25.59 -26.32 0.55
C SER A 230 27.06 -25.99 0.82
N ILE A 231 27.93 -26.13 -0.19
CA ILE A 231 29.38 -25.92 -0.08
C ILE A 231 29.77 -24.44 -0.37
N LYS A 232 28.97 -23.67 -1.11
CA LYS A 232 29.27 -22.28 -1.51
C LYS A 232 28.70 -21.20 -0.58
N ASN A 233 28.31 -21.58 0.63
CA ASN A 233 27.49 -20.79 1.56
C ASN A 233 28.17 -19.59 2.25
N THR A 234 29.34 -19.12 1.80
CA THR A 234 30.08 -18.06 2.51
C THR A 234 29.84 -16.64 2.02
N THR A 235 29.21 -16.41 0.86
CA THR A 235 28.86 -15.04 0.39
C THR A 235 27.66 -14.98 -0.57
N SER A 236 26.88 -16.07 -0.74
CA SER A 236 25.78 -16.07 -1.70
C SER A 236 24.65 -15.12 -1.26
N GLU A 237 24.36 -14.14 -2.12
CA GLU A 237 23.20 -13.26 -2.07
C GLU A 237 21.96 -14.07 -1.65
N LYS A 238 21.36 -13.73 -0.50
CA LYS A 238 20.23 -14.47 0.06
C LYS A 238 19.04 -14.35 -0.89
N THR A 239 18.63 -15.45 -1.51
CA THR A 239 17.41 -15.53 -2.32
C THR A 239 16.22 -15.88 -1.43
N PHE A 240 15.21 -15.01 -1.33
CA PHE A 240 14.01 -15.24 -0.51
C PHE A 240 12.86 -15.79 -1.35
N MET A 241 12.14 -16.79 -0.83
CA MET A 241 10.87 -17.21 -1.41
C MET A 241 9.82 -16.11 -1.21
N GLN A 242 8.84 -16.08 -2.10
CA GLN A 242 7.77 -15.08 -2.06
C GLN A 242 6.97 -15.12 -0.73
N GLU A 243 6.80 -16.31 -0.15
CA GLU A 243 6.15 -16.54 1.12
C GLU A 243 6.99 -16.07 2.32
N GLU A 244 8.29 -15.87 2.11
CA GLU A 244 9.24 -15.47 3.15
C GLU A 244 9.42 -13.97 3.22
N LEU A 245 9.60 -13.29 2.09
CA LEU A 245 9.81 -11.84 2.08
C LEU A 245 9.49 -11.27 0.70
N LEU A 246 8.73 -10.18 0.70
CA LEU A 246 8.42 -9.43 -0.51
C LEU A 246 9.11 -8.09 -0.54
N ILE A 247 9.14 -7.38 0.60
CA ILE A 247 9.76 -6.07 0.75
C ILE A 247 10.42 -6.01 2.13
N LYS A 248 11.64 -5.49 2.21
CA LYS A 248 12.30 -5.04 3.43
C LYS A 248 12.83 -3.63 3.17
N ALA A 249 12.26 -2.64 3.87
CA ALA A 249 12.62 -1.24 3.79
C ALA A 249 13.52 -0.87 4.98
N PRO A 250 14.83 -0.68 4.78
CA PRO A 250 15.77 -0.39 5.86
C PRO A 250 15.46 0.94 6.54
N LEU A 251 15.77 1.05 7.84
CA LEU A 251 15.59 2.28 8.60
C LEU A 251 16.32 3.48 7.95
N ALA A 252 17.50 3.24 7.39
CA ALA A 252 18.33 4.27 6.76
C ALA A 252 17.68 4.96 5.55
N PHE A 253 16.69 4.35 4.91
CA PHE A 253 15.96 4.92 3.77
C PHE A 253 14.58 5.48 4.14
N GLN A 254 14.11 5.24 5.37
CA GLN A 254 12.85 5.79 5.87
C GLN A 254 13.00 7.29 6.15
N MET A 255 11.88 8.01 6.11
CA MET A 255 11.83 9.38 6.64
C MET A 255 11.34 9.28 8.08
N THR A 256 12.19 9.68 9.02
CA THR A 256 11.99 9.49 10.46
C THR A 256 12.13 10.83 11.20
N ARG A 257 11.79 10.84 12.49
CA ARG A 257 12.05 12.00 13.37
C ARG A 257 13.52 12.41 13.35
N THR A 258 14.43 11.44 13.49
CA THR A 258 15.88 11.71 13.50
C THR A 258 16.32 12.32 12.19
N ALA A 259 15.93 11.74 11.05
CA ALA A 259 16.24 12.29 9.73
C ALA A 259 15.67 13.71 9.56
N ALA A 260 14.46 13.97 10.06
CA ALA A 260 13.86 15.30 10.02
C ALA A 260 14.69 16.33 10.81
N LEU A 261 15.07 16.00 12.04
CA LEU A 261 15.86 16.92 12.88
C LEU A 261 17.27 17.13 12.31
N GLU A 262 17.95 16.08 11.88
CA GLU A 262 19.30 16.16 11.30
C GLU A 262 19.32 17.01 10.02
N THR A 263 18.28 16.90 9.17
CA THR A 263 18.17 17.69 7.95
C THR A 263 17.75 19.13 8.21
N LEU A 264 16.74 19.35 9.07
CA LEU A 264 16.10 20.65 9.22
C LEU A 264 16.83 21.58 10.20
N MET A 265 17.41 21.06 11.28
CA MET A 265 18.06 21.89 12.29
C MET A 265 19.20 22.77 11.72
N PRO A 266 20.09 22.28 10.84
CA PRO A 266 21.14 23.13 10.28
C PRO A 266 20.62 24.25 9.36
N LEU A 267 19.38 24.16 8.89
CA LEU A 267 18.78 25.13 7.96
C LEU A 267 18.11 26.29 8.69
N ILE A 268 17.64 26.07 9.91
CA ILE A 268 16.88 27.06 10.68
C ILE A 268 17.86 27.89 11.51
N SER A 269 17.71 29.22 11.49
CA SER A 269 18.62 30.09 12.23
C SER A 269 18.56 29.82 13.75
N PRO A 270 19.66 29.99 14.50
CA PRO A 270 19.67 29.76 15.94
C PRO A 270 18.64 30.60 16.70
N GLU A 271 18.32 31.81 16.23
CA GLU A 271 17.30 32.68 16.82
C GLU A 271 15.91 32.06 16.70
N VAL A 272 15.58 31.52 15.52
CA VAL A 272 14.30 30.84 15.32
C VAL A 272 14.24 29.54 16.12
N GLN A 273 15.34 28.78 16.24
CA GLN A 273 15.35 27.57 17.08
C GLN A 273 15.09 27.85 18.56
N GLN A 274 15.40 29.06 19.07
CA GLN A 274 15.13 29.44 20.45
C GLN A 274 13.65 29.77 20.69
N HIS A 275 12.99 30.38 19.72
CA HIS A 275 11.59 30.77 19.80
C HIS A 275 10.65 29.65 19.36
N GLU A 276 10.96 29.02 18.24
CA GLU A 276 10.22 27.94 17.59
C GLU A 276 11.01 26.64 17.70
N ARG A 277 10.66 25.86 18.73
CA ARG A 277 11.41 24.67 19.12
C ARG A 277 11.04 23.50 18.22
N LEU A 278 11.78 23.33 17.14
CA LEU A 278 11.59 22.22 16.19
C LEU A 278 11.52 20.85 16.89
N TYR A 279 12.31 20.63 17.94
CA TYR A 279 12.32 19.38 18.70
C TYR A 279 11.06 19.13 19.56
N GLU A 280 10.19 20.13 19.74
CA GLU A 280 8.91 19.99 20.44
C GLU A 280 7.76 19.62 19.50
N LEU A 281 7.97 19.75 18.18
CA LEU A 281 7.00 19.29 17.19
C LEU A 281 6.82 17.77 17.28
N ASP A 282 5.58 17.34 17.08
CA ASP A 282 5.27 15.92 16.92
C ASP A 282 5.86 15.36 15.61
N ASP A 283 5.88 14.03 15.51
CA ASP A 283 6.47 13.35 14.36
C ASP A 283 5.74 13.68 13.05
N ALA A 284 4.43 13.93 13.07
CA ALA A 284 3.67 14.24 11.87
C ALA A 284 4.06 15.62 11.28
N ALA A 285 4.18 16.63 12.15
CA ALA A 285 4.63 17.96 11.75
C ALA A 285 6.09 17.93 11.25
N LEU A 286 6.99 17.21 11.93
CA LEU A 286 8.37 17.06 11.48
C LEU A 286 8.49 16.36 10.12
N LEU A 287 7.76 15.27 9.91
CA LEU A 287 7.72 14.58 8.62
C LEU A 287 7.14 15.46 7.52
N THR A 288 6.15 16.30 7.85
CA THR A 288 5.56 17.26 6.90
C THR A 288 6.61 18.27 6.44
N LEU A 289 7.35 18.87 7.37
CA LEU A 289 8.43 19.81 7.06
C LEU A 289 9.57 19.15 6.27
N LEU A 290 10.00 17.95 6.68
CA LEU A 290 11.05 17.19 5.98
C LEU A 290 10.62 16.85 4.56
N LEU A 291 9.42 16.30 4.36
CA LEU A 291 8.92 15.93 3.04
C LEU A 291 8.75 17.15 2.12
N ALA A 292 8.24 18.26 2.65
CA ALA A 292 8.13 19.51 1.91
C ALA A 292 9.52 20.01 1.46
N HIS A 293 10.49 20.03 2.37
CA HIS A 293 11.86 20.43 2.07
C HIS A 293 12.49 19.55 0.99
N GLU A 294 12.48 18.23 1.18
CA GLU A 294 13.10 17.26 0.28
C GLU A 294 12.48 17.29 -1.14
N ARG A 295 11.17 17.56 -1.24
CA ARG A 295 10.52 17.82 -2.53
C ARG A 295 11.10 19.05 -3.24
N GLY A 296 11.43 20.10 -2.49
CA GLY A 296 12.09 21.30 -3.01
C GLY A 296 13.55 21.10 -3.40
N VAL A 297 14.28 20.26 -2.66
CA VAL A 297 15.67 19.85 -3.00
C VAL A 297 15.72 19.17 -4.38
N GLY A 298 14.65 18.46 -4.74
CA GLY A 298 14.47 17.89 -6.07
C GLY A 298 15.53 16.84 -6.36
N LYS A 299 16.28 17.00 -7.46
CA LYS A 299 17.20 15.95 -7.95
C LYS A 299 18.34 15.57 -6.99
N TYR A 300 18.63 16.42 -6.00
CA TYR A 300 19.65 16.17 -4.99
C TYR A 300 19.10 15.49 -3.73
N SER A 301 17.78 15.34 -3.63
CA SER A 301 17.16 14.61 -2.53
C SER A 301 17.46 13.13 -2.68
N ARG A 302 17.95 12.50 -1.62
CA ARG A 302 18.10 11.04 -1.59
C ARG A 302 16.75 10.31 -1.68
N TRP A 303 15.66 10.98 -1.29
CA TRP A 303 14.29 10.47 -1.37
C TRP A 303 13.58 10.86 -2.67
N LEU A 304 14.28 11.44 -3.65
CA LEU A 304 13.68 11.76 -4.95
C LEU A 304 12.94 10.58 -5.58
N PRO A 305 13.47 9.33 -5.60
CA PRO A 305 12.74 8.19 -6.15
C PRO A 305 11.39 7.95 -5.46
N TYR A 306 11.34 8.17 -4.15
CA TYR A 306 10.12 8.05 -3.36
C TYR A 306 9.17 9.21 -3.64
N ILE A 307 9.64 10.45 -3.60
CA ILE A 307 8.85 11.65 -3.85
C ILE A 307 8.24 11.62 -5.26
N ALA A 308 8.99 11.20 -6.27
CA ALA A 308 8.52 11.04 -7.64
C ALA A 308 7.42 9.97 -7.77
N SER A 309 7.39 9.00 -6.86
CA SER A 309 6.33 7.98 -6.81
C SER A 309 5.06 8.47 -6.12
N LEU A 310 5.08 9.57 -5.35
CA LEU A 310 3.91 10.05 -4.62
C LEU A 310 2.87 10.69 -5.55
N PRO A 311 1.57 10.63 -5.22
CA PRO A 311 0.55 11.27 -6.02
C PRO A 311 0.73 12.79 -6.00
N LEU A 312 0.57 13.44 -7.16
CA LEU A 312 0.58 14.91 -7.24
C LEU A 312 -0.55 15.51 -6.41
N GLU A 313 -1.70 14.86 -6.42
CA GLU A 313 -2.89 15.23 -5.66
C GLU A 313 -3.25 14.11 -4.67
N PRO A 314 -2.72 14.14 -3.44
CA PRO A 314 -3.03 13.12 -2.43
C PRO A 314 -4.52 13.19 -2.04
N SER A 315 -5.23 12.07 -2.10
CA SER A 315 -6.68 11.94 -1.89
C SER A 315 -7.17 12.20 -0.46
N CYS A 316 -6.38 12.88 0.38
CA CYS A 316 -6.70 13.11 1.77
C CYS A 316 -7.73 14.25 1.96
N GLY A 317 -8.59 14.13 2.99
CA GLY A 317 -9.64 15.10 3.34
C GLY A 317 -9.15 16.46 3.80
N TYR A 318 -7.84 16.62 4.01
CA TYR A 318 -7.23 17.90 4.33
C TYR A 318 -6.98 18.78 3.10
N SER A 319 -7.03 18.21 1.89
CA SER A 319 -6.77 18.95 0.66
C SER A 319 -7.92 19.91 0.31
N LYS A 320 -7.61 21.22 0.34
CA LYS A 320 -8.55 22.28 -0.06
C LYS A 320 -8.98 22.14 -1.52
N ASN A 321 -8.04 21.74 -2.38
CA ASN A 321 -8.21 21.62 -3.82
C ASN A 321 -9.06 20.41 -4.20
N LEU A 322 -8.93 19.29 -3.48
CA LEU A 322 -9.70 18.08 -3.77
C LEU A 322 -11.08 18.03 -3.12
N ARG A 323 -11.37 18.96 -2.22
CA ARG A 323 -12.65 19.00 -1.48
C ARG A 323 -13.90 18.90 -2.37
N PRO A 324 -14.03 19.55 -3.55
CA PRO A 324 -15.18 19.33 -4.43
C PRO A 324 -15.35 17.85 -4.81
N TYR A 325 -14.29 17.19 -5.25
CA TYR A 325 -14.29 15.76 -5.60
C TYR A 325 -14.59 14.85 -4.40
N LEU A 326 -14.13 15.24 -3.21
CA LEU A 326 -14.44 14.51 -1.98
C LEU A 326 -15.91 14.65 -1.58
N LEU A 327 -16.52 15.82 -1.78
CA LEU A 327 -17.96 16.00 -1.56
C LEU A 327 -18.80 15.16 -2.53
N ASP A 328 -18.38 15.08 -3.80
CA ASP A 328 -19.01 14.19 -4.78
C ASP A 328 -18.86 12.72 -4.37
N SER A 329 -17.68 12.33 -3.89
CA SER A 329 -17.42 10.98 -3.37
C SER A 329 -18.30 10.66 -2.15
N ILE A 330 -18.50 11.63 -1.24
CA ILE A 330 -19.42 11.47 -0.10
C ILE A 330 -20.85 11.21 -0.60
N ASN A 331 -21.33 11.94 -1.60
CA ASN A 331 -22.66 11.72 -2.17
C ASN A 331 -22.78 10.33 -2.80
N ALA A 332 -21.74 9.87 -3.51
CA ALA A 332 -21.69 8.53 -4.08
C ALA A 332 -21.72 7.43 -3.00
N LEU A 333 -20.99 7.60 -1.88
CA LEU A 333 -21.04 6.67 -0.75
C LEU A 333 -22.48 6.50 -0.20
N ARG A 334 -23.27 7.58 -0.16
CA ARG A 334 -24.68 7.53 0.25
C ARG A 334 -25.55 6.84 -0.80
N GLU A 335 -25.46 7.28 -2.04
CA GLU A 335 -26.40 6.91 -3.10
C GLU A 335 -26.14 5.51 -3.65
N GLU A 336 -24.87 5.10 -3.75
CA GLU A 336 -24.49 3.82 -4.34
C GLU A 336 -24.26 2.73 -3.29
N LEU A 337 -23.73 3.10 -2.11
CA LEU A 337 -23.31 2.14 -1.09
C LEU A 337 -24.16 2.18 0.18
N GLY A 338 -25.07 3.15 0.31
CA GLY A 338 -25.96 3.26 1.47
C GLY A 338 -25.25 3.61 2.77
N VAL A 339 -24.05 4.20 2.71
CA VAL A 339 -23.30 4.63 3.89
C VAL A 339 -24.00 5.83 4.54
N ASP A 340 -24.14 5.82 5.87
CA ASP A 340 -24.63 6.99 6.60
C ASP A 340 -23.54 8.08 6.66
N ILE A 341 -23.75 9.12 5.85
CA ILE A 341 -22.85 10.27 5.71
C ILE A 341 -23.34 11.51 6.47
N SER A 342 -24.33 11.37 7.37
CA SER A 342 -24.90 12.51 8.07
C SER A 342 -23.82 13.30 8.82
N GLY A 343 -23.69 14.59 8.49
CA GLY A 343 -22.66 15.47 9.07
C GLY A 343 -21.26 15.39 8.44
N TRP A 344 -20.97 14.41 7.58
CA TRP A 344 -19.63 14.25 6.98
C TRP A 344 -19.16 15.47 6.18
N PRO A 345 -19.98 16.13 5.33
CA PRO A 345 -19.54 17.34 4.63
C PRO A 345 -19.10 18.48 5.58
N GLY A 346 -19.78 18.62 6.73
CA GLY A 346 -19.45 19.63 7.73
C GLY A 346 -18.15 19.30 8.48
N GLU A 347 -17.95 18.03 8.84
CA GLU A 347 -16.70 17.59 9.47
C GLU A 347 -15.51 17.61 8.49
N LEU A 348 -15.72 17.28 7.22
CA LEU A 348 -14.71 17.45 6.16
C LEU A 348 -14.28 18.91 6.05
N LEU A 349 -15.23 19.85 6.03
CA LEU A 349 -14.92 21.28 5.99
C LEU A 349 -14.07 21.72 7.19
N LYS A 350 -14.42 21.27 8.40
CA LYS A 350 -13.65 21.56 9.62
C LYS A 350 -12.24 20.96 9.55
N ALA A 351 -12.11 19.74 9.05
CA ALA A 351 -10.83 19.06 8.88
C ALA A 351 -9.93 19.84 7.90
N THR A 352 -10.46 20.24 6.74
CA THR A 352 -9.74 21.08 5.77
C THR A 352 -9.31 22.41 6.39
N GLN A 353 -10.18 23.10 7.13
CA GLN A 353 -9.85 24.37 7.80
C GLN A 353 -8.82 24.20 8.93
N TYR A 354 -8.83 23.07 9.63
CA TYR A 354 -7.85 22.78 10.66
C TYR A 354 -6.47 22.50 10.05
N ALA A 355 -6.43 21.72 8.98
CA ALA A 355 -5.20 21.46 8.24
C ALA A 355 -4.60 22.73 7.63
N ASP A 356 -5.43 23.61 7.05
CA ASP A 356 -5.01 24.93 6.56
C ASP A 356 -4.35 25.76 7.67
N ARG A 357 -4.92 25.78 8.89
CA ARG A 357 -4.30 26.45 10.04
C ARG A 357 -2.93 25.87 10.41
N ILE A 358 -2.79 24.54 10.41
CA ILE A 358 -1.52 23.87 10.68
C ILE A 358 -0.49 24.23 9.61
N ALA A 359 -0.86 24.12 8.33
CA ALA A 359 0.03 24.42 7.21
C ALA A 359 0.47 25.89 7.21
N ASN A 360 -0.44 26.83 7.51
CA ASN A 360 -0.11 28.24 7.64
C ASN A 360 0.87 28.51 8.78
N ALA A 361 0.65 27.92 9.97
CA ALA A 361 1.57 28.06 11.09
C ALA A 361 2.97 27.51 10.74
N LEU A 362 3.03 26.28 10.22
CA LEU A 362 4.30 25.68 9.78
C LEU A 362 5.00 26.50 8.68
N SER A 363 4.24 27.05 7.73
CA SER A 363 4.79 27.90 6.66
C SER A 363 5.30 29.24 7.19
N GLN A 364 4.63 29.82 8.18
CA GLN A 364 5.04 31.07 8.81
C GLN A 364 6.33 30.88 9.61
N ASP A 365 6.39 29.82 10.42
CA ASP A 365 7.47 29.62 11.38
C ASP A 365 8.73 29.05 10.70
N TYR A 366 8.55 28.15 9.73
CA TYR A 366 9.65 27.39 9.12
C TYR A 366 9.78 27.56 7.60
N GLY A 367 8.74 28.02 6.92
CA GLY A 367 8.66 27.97 5.45
C GLY A 367 9.80 28.68 4.72
N SER A 368 10.26 29.83 5.25
CA SER A 368 11.37 30.61 4.69
C SER A 368 12.71 29.88 4.67
N PHE A 369 12.89 28.87 5.52
CA PHE A 369 14.08 28.03 5.60
C PHE A 369 14.00 26.77 4.72
N LEU A 370 12.81 26.45 4.19
CA LEU A 370 12.61 25.25 3.39
C LEU A 370 12.85 25.51 1.90
N GLN A 371 13.42 24.51 1.22
CA GLN A 371 13.40 24.48 -0.23
C GLN A 371 11.99 24.08 -0.69
N HIS A 372 11.54 24.61 -1.82
CA HIS A 372 10.27 24.25 -2.44
C HIS A 372 10.39 24.27 -3.97
N PRO A 373 9.54 23.51 -4.70
CA PRO A 373 9.56 23.51 -6.15
C PRO A 373 9.31 24.89 -6.76
N LYS A 374 9.92 25.16 -7.92
CA LYS A 374 9.68 26.40 -8.68
C LYS A 374 8.21 26.51 -9.06
N GLY A 375 7.62 27.68 -8.81
CA GLY A 375 6.23 27.98 -9.14
C GLY A 375 5.20 27.45 -8.13
N VAL A 376 5.64 26.77 -7.07
CA VAL A 376 4.79 26.30 -5.96
C VAL A 376 5.11 27.15 -4.74
N SER A 377 4.10 27.66 -4.05
CA SER A 377 4.31 28.43 -2.81
C SER A 377 4.76 27.51 -1.67
N GLN A 378 5.41 28.08 -0.64
CA GLN A 378 5.82 27.33 0.56
C GLN A 378 4.60 26.69 1.24
N LEU A 379 3.52 27.46 1.40
CA LEU A 379 2.27 27.01 1.98
C LEU A 379 1.68 25.82 1.19
N GLU A 380 1.52 25.95 -0.12
CA GLU A 380 0.98 24.89 -0.97
C GLU A 380 1.83 23.62 -0.93
N ASN A 381 3.16 23.75 -0.86
CA ASN A 381 4.06 22.62 -0.74
C ASN A 381 3.91 21.91 0.62
N ILE A 382 3.71 22.67 1.70
CA ILE A 382 3.45 22.13 3.05
C ILE A 382 2.07 21.48 3.12
N GLU A 383 1.03 22.08 2.54
CA GLU A 383 -0.31 21.48 2.44
C GLU A 383 -0.26 20.12 1.72
N TRP A 384 0.46 20.06 0.59
CA TRP A 384 0.69 18.81 -0.12
C TRP A 384 1.37 17.77 0.76
N ALA A 385 2.47 18.14 1.43
CA ALA A 385 3.22 17.23 2.29
C ALA A 385 2.40 16.75 3.48
N LEU A 386 1.59 17.62 4.09
CA LEU A 386 0.70 17.31 5.20
C LEU A 386 -0.29 16.22 4.81
N CYS A 387 -0.89 16.32 3.62
CA CYS A 387 -1.79 15.28 3.12
C CYS A 387 -1.08 13.94 2.86
N GLN A 388 0.15 13.97 2.33
CA GLN A 388 0.92 12.73 2.14
C GLN A 388 1.21 12.07 3.49
N VAL A 389 1.68 12.82 4.48
CA VAL A 389 1.98 12.29 5.81
C VAL A 389 0.72 11.73 6.46
N ALA A 390 -0.39 12.45 6.42
CA ALA A 390 -1.67 12.00 6.98
C ALA A 390 -2.15 10.66 6.40
N SER A 391 -1.98 10.47 5.09
CA SER A 391 -2.52 9.31 4.37
C SER A 391 -1.56 8.12 4.29
N ARG A 392 -0.26 8.34 4.50
CA ARG A 392 0.79 7.35 4.20
C ARG A 392 1.74 7.04 5.35
N ALA A 393 1.77 7.88 6.38
CA ALA A 393 2.71 7.64 7.47
C ALA A 393 2.27 6.43 8.30
N ILE A 394 3.25 5.61 8.67
CA ILE A 394 3.06 4.31 9.31
C ILE A 394 3.59 4.41 10.73
N ALA A 395 2.78 3.90 11.66
CA ALA A 395 3.12 3.87 13.08
C ALA A 395 4.32 2.95 13.34
N GLY A 396 5.16 3.35 14.28
CA GLY A 396 6.43 2.72 14.61
C GLY A 396 6.75 2.70 16.09
N SER A 397 7.85 2.05 16.42
CA SER A 397 8.46 2.09 17.74
C SER A 397 8.94 3.50 18.07
N GLN A 398 8.72 3.93 19.32
CA GLN A 398 9.20 5.25 19.78
C GLN A 398 10.72 5.41 19.65
N LYS A 399 11.46 4.30 19.69
CA LYS A 399 12.93 4.27 19.53
C LYS A 399 13.38 4.97 18.24
N HIS A 400 12.61 4.82 17.16
CA HIS A 400 12.96 5.28 15.82
C HIS A 400 12.01 6.37 15.29
N GLY A 401 11.17 6.92 16.16
CA GLY A 401 10.04 7.78 15.81
C GLY A 401 8.73 6.99 15.74
N SER A 402 7.71 7.51 16.43
CA SER A 402 6.39 6.89 16.53
C SER A 402 5.61 6.89 15.22
N LEU A 403 5.97 7.78 14.29
CA LEU A 403 5.39 7.90 12.96
C LEU A 403 6.51 8.11 11.93
N ARG A 404 6.41 7.43 10.78
CA ARG A 404 7.43 7.44 9.72
C ARG A 404 6.82 7.34 8.33
N LEU A 405 7.49 7.91 7.32
CA LEU A 405 7.21 7.55 5.92
C LEU A 405 8.17 6.45 5.51
N ILE A 406 7.62 5.36 4.95
CA ILE A 406 8.36 4.16 4.63
C ILE A 406 8.24 3.93 3.12
N PRO A 407 9.21 4.45 2.34
CA PRO A 407 9.16 4.34 0.89
C PRO A 407 8.87 2.92 0.41
N LEU A 408 8.05 2.80 -0.62
CA LEU A 408 7.58 1.54 -1.25
C LEU A 408 6.55 0.76 -0.42
N VAL A 409 6.68 0.74 0.91
CA VAL A 409 5.77 0.01 1.81
C VAL A 409 4.40 0.69 1.88
N ASP A 410 4.38 2.02 1.85
CA ASP A 410 3.17 2.85 1.83
C ASP A 410 2.42 2.87 0.47
N LEU A 411 2.93 2.16 -0.53
CA LEU A 411 2.26 1.95 -1.83
C LEU A 411 1.34 0.71 -1.83
N ILE A 412 1.31 -0.05 -0.73
CA ILE A 412 0.50 -1.26 -0.58
C ILE A 412 -0.90 -0.87 -0.10
N ASN A 413 -1.94 -1.35 -0.77
CA ASN A 413 -3.33 -1.04 -0.41
C ASN A 413 -3.88 -1.89 0.73
N HIS A 414 -5.03 -1.46 1.25
CA HIS A 414 -5.68 -2.06 2.41
C HIS A 414 -6.49 -3.33 2.10
N ASP A 415 -6.40 -4.35 2.97
CA ASP A 415 -7.40 -5.43 3.13
C ASP A 415 -7.41 -5.88 4.60
N ASN A 416 -8.58 -5.88 5.25
CA ASN A 416 -8.72 -6.31 6.65
C ASN A 416 -8.23 -7.74 6.93
N ASN A 417 -8.25 -8.62 5.93
CA ASN A 417 -7.79 -10.01 6.05
C ASN A 417 -6.30 -10.20 5.81
N ALA A 418 -5.60 -9.15 5.37
CA ALA A 418 -4.15 -9.20 5.22
C ALA A 418 -3.44 -9.08 6.59
N ALA A 419 -2.15 -9.41 6.65
CA ALA A 419 -1.34 -9.07 7.81
C ALA A 419 -1.09 -7.55 7.87
N GLY A 420 -0.77 -7.02 9.04
CA GLY A 420 -0.33 -5.63 9.18
C GLY A 420 1.14 -5.40 8.81
N PHE A 421 1.56 -4.15 8.88
CA PHE A 421 2.99 -3.79 8.82
C PHE A 421 3.75 -4.46 9.97
N VAL A 422 4.96 -4.95 9.69
CA VAL A 422 5.85 -5.49 10.72
C VAL A 422 7.13 -4.67 10.74
N GLU A 423 7.33 -3.94 11.84
CA GLU A 423 8.62 -3.38 12.18
C GLU A 423 9.48 -4.45 12.83
N LEU A 424 10.71 -4.56 12.35
CA LEU A 424 11.69 -5.49 12.88
C LEU A 424 12.33 -4.95 14.16
N THR A 425 12.45 -5.77 15.19
CA THR A 425 13.12 -5.44 16.46
C THR A 425 14.62 -5.69 16.39
N GLY A 426 15.06 -6.64 15.55
CA GLY A 426 16.43 -7.14 15.49
C GLY A 426 16.68 -8.33 16.44
N GLU A 427 15.62 -8.82 17.10
CA GLU A 427 15.68 -9.95 18.05
C GLU A 427 14.86 -11.15 17.59
N GLU A 428 14.27 -11.11 16.40
CA GLU A 428 13.37 -12.16 15.95
C GLU A 428 14.10 -13.48 15.73
N LYS A 429 13.42 -14.56 16.08
CA LYS A 429 14.00 -15.90 16.00
C LYS A 429 13.19 -16.77 15.05
N VAL A 430 13.88 -17.41 14.12
CA VAL A 430 13.29 -18.40 13.20
C VAL A 430 12.50 -19.48 13.96
N SER A 431 12.95 -19.86 15.16
CA SER A 431 12.30 -20.85 16.01
C SER A 431 10.86 -20.49 16.42
N ASN A 432 10.51 -19.21 16.43
CA ASN A 432 9.17 -18.74 16.78
C ASN A 432 8.24 -18.64 15.55
N GLY A 433 8.74 -19.00 14.37
CA GLY A 433 8.05 -18.74 13.10
C GLY A 433 8.10 -17.27 12.67
N ASP A 434 9.04 -16.50 13.25
CA ASP A 434 9.19 -15.07 12.98
C ASP A 434 9.87 -14.81 11.63
N PHE A 435 10.45 -13.62 11.47
CA PHE A 435 11.21 -13.25 10.29
C PHE A 435 12.49 -14.10 10.20
N VAL A 436 12.79 -14.65 9.01
CA VAL A 436 13.99 -15.49 8.81
C VAL A 436 15.25 -14.59 8.72
N ASP A 437 15.03 -13.29 8.72
CA ASP A 437 15.83 -12.29 8.03
C ASP A 437 16.14 -11.05 8.88
N SER A 438 15.78 -11.06 10.17
CA SER A 438 16.18 -10.04 11.16
C SER A 438 17.14 -10.62 12.20
N ILE A 439 18.11 -11.39 11.69
CA ILE A 439 19.13 -12.04 12.53
C ILE A 439 20.16 -11.01 13.03
N LEU A 440 20.19 -9.81 12.41
CA LEU A 440 21.17 -8.79 12.70
C LEU A 440 20.51 -7.63 13.45
N GLU A 441 21.16 -7.17 14.51
CA GLU A 441 20.72 -6.02 15.32
C GLU A 441 20.56 -4.74 14.46
N GLU A 442 21.32 -4.64 13.37
CA GLU A 442 21.25 -3.54 12.39
C GLU A 442 19.91 -3.47 11.63
N ASP A 443 19.10 -4.53 11.65
CA ASP A 443 17.76 -4.55 11.05
C ASP A 443 16.69 -3.90 11.94
N SER A 444 17.04 -3.55 13.19
CA SER A 444 16.12 -2.90 14.13
C SER A 444 15.53 -1.61 13.53
N GLY A 445 14.21 -1.53 13.43
CA GLY A 445 13.47 -0.40 12.87
C GLY A 445 13.20 -0.51 11.36
N ALA A 446 13.74 -1.51 10.66
CA ALA A 446 13.35 -1.80 9.29
C ALA A 446 11.92 -2.33 9.24
N PHE A 447 11.21 -2.10 8.13
CA PHE A 447 9.88 -2.70 7.91
C PHE A 447 9.95 -3.82 6.91
N ALA A 448 9.35 -4.94 7.26
CA ALA A 448 9.25 -6.11 6.41
C ALA A 448 7.80 -6.40 6.04
N VAL A 449 7.59 -6.76 4.76
CA VAL A 449 6.29 -7.10 4.21
C VAL A 449 6.32 -8.50 3.63
N ARG A 450 5.27 -9.26 3.93
CA ARG A 450 5.03 -10.62 3.46
C ARG A 450 3.61 -10.73 2.93
N SER A 451 3.40 -11.60 1.94
CA SER A 451 2.05 -11.98 1.54
C SER A 451 1.44 -12.94 2.56
N ARG A 452 0.59 -12.40 3.45
CA ARG A 452 -0.23 -13.17 4.38
C ARG A 452 -1.69 -12.78 4.21
N ARG A 453 -2.56 -13.79 4.08
CA ARG A 453 -4.02 -13.60 4.04
C ARG A 453 -4.70 -14.62 4.94
N HIS A 454 -5.64 -14.16 5.77
CA HIS A 454 -6.32 -14.98 6.78
C HIS A 454 -5.32 -15.76 7.66
N GLY A 455 -4.24 -15.08 8.08
CA GLY A 455 -3.17 -15.65 8.90
C GLY A 455 -2.21 -16.61 8.17
N ARG A 456 -2.51 -17.03 6.94
CA ARG A 456 -1.69 -17.98 6.16
C ARG A 456 -0.76 -17.26 5.20
N ARG A 457 0.50 -17.73 5.11
CA ARG A 457 1.46 -17.29 4.08
C ARG A 457 1.04 -17.87 2.74
N LYS A 458 1.07 -17.05 1.69
CA LYS A 458 0.68 -17.51 0.34
C LYS A 458 1.42 -16.74 -0.73
N ALA A 459 2.07 -17.44 -1.66
CA ALA A 459 2.57 -16.83 -2.89
C ALA A 459 1.45 -16.10 -3.65
N LEU A 460 1.74 -14.89 -4.12
CA LEU A 460 0.88 -14.15 -5.02
C LEU A 460 1.15 -14.62 -6.46
N LYS A 461 0.08 -14.86 -7.21
CA LYS A 461 0.15 -15.13 -8.66
C LYS A 461 0.33 -13.82 -9.42
N VAL A 462 0.80 -13.90 -10.67
CA VAL A 462 0.81 -12.75 -11.57
C VAL A 462 -0.58 -12.11 -11.64
N GLY A 463 -0.63 -10.79 -11.54
CA GLY A 463 -1.84 -9.98 -11.49
C GLY A 463 -2.50 -9.92 -10.11
N GLN A 464 -2.00 -10.65 -9.10
CA GLN A 464 -2.49 -10.52 -7.74
C GLN A 464 -1.78 -9.37 -7.03
N GLU A 465 -2.61 -8.57 -6.38
CA GLU A 465 -2.19 -7.46 -5.53
C GLU A 465 -1.65 -7.98 -4.20
N LEU A 466 -0.54 -7.37 -3.76
CA LEU A 466 -0.06 -7.42 -2.39
C LEU A 466 -0.92 -6.44 -1.58
N LEU A 467 -1.54 -6.93 -0.51
CA LEU A 467 -2.43 -6.15 0.34
C LEU A 467 -1.93 -6.22 1.78
N ILE A 468 -2.28 -5.21 2.57
CA ILE A 468 -1.90 -5.12 3.98
C ILE A 468 -3.04 -4.56 4.84
N ASN A 469 -3.08 -4.94 6.11
CA ASN A 469 -4.01 -4.34 7.06
C ASN A 469 -3.36 -3.08 7.66
N TYR A 470 -3.96 -1.90 7.47
CA TYR A 470 -3.41 -0.64 8.00
C TYR A 470 -3.48 -0.58 9.53
N ASN A 471 -4.21 -1.49 10.17
CA ASN A 471 -4.29 -1.66 11.61
C ASN A 471 -4.66 -0.37 12.36
N VAL A 472 -5.68 0.32 11.86
CA VAL A 472 -6.30 1.47 12.52
C VAL A 472 -7.67 1.08 13.09
N PRO A 473 -7.73 0.23 14.14
CA PRO A 473 -8.97 -0.36 14.62
C PRO A 473 -9.98 0.69 15.09
N HIS A 474 -9.48 1.80 15.64
CA HIS A 474 -10.24 2.89 16.22
C HIS A 474 -10.72 3.93 15.20
N TYR A 475 -10.27 3.84 13.94
CA TYR A 475 -10.74 4.78 12.92
C TYR A 475 -12.19 4.49 12.61
N SER A 476 -12.99 5.54 12.73
CA SER A 476 -14.32 5.56 12.24
C SER A 476 -14.35 5.67 10.71
N PRO A 477 -15.50 5.43 10.05
CA PRO A 477 -15.57 5.49 8.58
C PRO A 477 -15.22 6.89 8.07
N LEU A 478 -15.60 7.94 8.81
CA LEU A 478 -15.21 9.32 8.52
C LEU A 478 -13.71 9.55 8.72
N ASP A 479 -13.08 8.98 9.74
CA ASP A 479 -11.63 9.12 9.96
C ASP A 479 -10.82 8.48 8.83
N TRP A 480 -11.29 7.32 8.32
CA TRP A 480 -10.74 6.68 7.12
C TRP A 480 -10.85 7.59 5.90
N PHE A 481 -12.05 8.14 5.66
CA PHE A 481 -12.28 9.04 4.53
C PHE A 481 -11.41 10.30 4.60
N VAL A 482 -11.36 10.95 5.76
CA VAL A 482 -10.63 12.21 5.95
C VAL A 482 -9.12 11.99 5.96
N SER A 483 -8.61 10.95 6.63
CA SER A 483 -7.16 10.77 6.79
C SER A 483 -6.54 10.05 5.59
N VAL A 484 -7.24 9.04 5.06
CA VAL A 484 -6.70 8.10 4.07
C VAL A 484 -7.32 8.27 2.68
N GLY A 485 -8.48 8.94 2.59
CA GLY A 485 -9.12 9.27 1.31
C GLY A 485 -10.04 8.20 0.74
N PHE A 486 -10.40 7.17 1.52
CA PHE A 486 -11.37 6.14 1.13
C PHE A 486 -12.02 5.50 2.35
N VAL A 487 -13.10 4.75 2.16
CA VAL A 487 -13.77 3.98 3.23
C VAL A 487 -13.81 2.51 2.83
N PRO A 488 -13.11 1.61 3.55
CA PRO A 488 -13.11 0.20 3.21
C PRO A 488 -14.47 -0.47 3.54
N PRO A 489 -14.85 -1.55 2.83
CA PRO A 489 -16.16 -2.20 2.98
C PRO A 489 -16.51 -2.65 4.41
N GLU A 490 -15.52 -3.15 5.14
CA GLU A 490 -15.68 -3.57 6.54
C GLU A 490 -15.95 -2.39 7.51
N ARG A 491 -15.89 -1.15 7.03
CA ARG A 491 -16.21 0.07 7.78
C ARG A 491 -17.48 0.76 7.31
N TRP A 492 -18.27 0.18 6.41
CA TRP A 492 -19.53 0.81 5.98
C TRP A 492 -20.66 0.80 7.01
N ALA A 493 -20.43 0.25 8.21
CA ALA A 493 -21.41 0.27 9.31
C ALA A 493 -21.72 1.71 9.78
N GLY A 494 -22.87 1.88 10.44
CA GLY A 494 -23.31 3.17 10.97
C GLY A 494 -22.23 3.83 11.82
N TRP A 495 -21.92 5.08 11.52
CA TRP A 495 -20.96 5.87 12.27
C TRP A 495 -21.67 6.61 13.39
N GLU A 496 -21.16 6.47 14.62
CA GLU A 496 -21.52 7.35 15.71
C GLU A 496 -20.46 8.43 15.84
N LYS A 497 -20.91 9.69 15.89
CA LYS A 497 -20.03 10.81 16.23
C LYS A 497 -19.46 10.56 17.61
N ILE A 498 -18.19 10.17 17.66
CA ILE A 498 -17.43 10.14 18.91
C ILE A 498 -17.20 11.61 19.27
N ASP A 499 -17.86 12.07 20.33
CA ASP A 499 -17.52 13.37 20.92
C ASP A 499 -16.02 13.39 21.20
N SER A 500 -15.34 14.40 20.68
CA SER A 500 -13.88 14.49 20.66
C SER A 500 -13.27 14.11 22.02
N ALA A 501 -12.59 12.97 22.09
CA ALA A 501 -11.84 12.53 23.29
C ALA A 501 -10.55 13.34 23.48
N LEU A 502 -10.21 14.22 22.51
CA LEU A 502 -9.19 15.22 22.69
C LEU A 502 -9.57 16.10 23.88
N PRO A 503 -8.67 16.36 24.84
CA PRO A 503 -8.93 17.36 25.86
C PRO A 503 -9.29 18.65 25.12
N LYS A 504 -10.50 19.18 25.39
CA LYS A 504 -10.85 20.54 24.97
C LYS A 504 -9.62 21.39 25.29
N ILE A 505 -8.96 21.91 24.26
CA ILE A 505 -7.78 22.77 24.46
C ILE A 505 -8.24 23.81 25.47
N ARG A 506 -7.67 23.77 26.69
CA ARG A 506 -7.93 24.80 27.69
C ARG A 506 -7.54 26.10 27.02
N MET A 507 -8.53 26.92 26.69
CA MET A 507 -8.35 28.29 26.16
C MET A 507 -7.55 29.17 27.15
N ASP A 508 -7.35 28.66 28.35
CA ASP A 508 -6.62 29.17 29.50
C ASP A 508 -5.15 28.70 29.58
N GLY A 509 -4.66 27.89 28.64
CA GLY A 509 -3.24 27.52 28.52
C GLY A 509 -2.39 28.55 27.74
N PRO A 510 -1.04 28.45 27.75
CA PRO A 510 -0.14 29.41 27.09
C PRO A 510 -0.31 29.51 25.56
N PHE A 511 -1.02 28.56 24.93
CA PHE A 511 -1.43 28.60 23.52
C PHE A 511 -2.85 29.14 23.30
N GLY A 512 -3.62 29.35 24.36
CA GLY A 512 -5.02 29.82 24.33
C GLY A 512 -5.18 31.33 24.40
N ALA A 513 -4.16 32.06 24.84
CA ALA A 513 -4.16 33.52 24.86
C ALA A 513 -2.74 34.09 24.88
N SER A 514 -2.09 34.23 23.73
CA SER A 514 -0.90 35.09 23.59
C SER A 514 -1.06 36.06 22.42
N ASN A 515 -1.55 37.27 22.74
CA ASN A 515 -1.28 38.60 22.16
C ASN A 515 -1.11 38.85 20.64
N SER A 516 -1.36 37.91 19.73
CA SER A 516 -1.51 38.20 18.28
C SER A 516 -2.83 38.90 17.94
N GLY A 517 -3.75 38.99 18.91
CA GLY A 517 -5.08 39.61 18.79
C GLY A 517 -5.11 41.14 18.62
N ARG A 518 -3.97 41.84 18.48
CA ARG A 518 -3.96 43.28 18.15
C ARG A 518 -4.03 43.57 16.64
N ALA A 519 -3.68 42.61 15.79
CA ALA A 519 -3.85 42.74 14.33
C ALA A 519 -5.24 42.27 13.84
N PHE A 520 -5.98 41.51 14.66
CA PHE A 520 -7.24 40.87 14.24
C PHE A 520 -8.51 41.70 14.49
N ARG A 521 -8.39 42.88 15.13
CA ARG A 521 -9.54 43.77 15.38
C ARG A 521 -9.74 44.88 14.34
N SER A 522 -8.78 45.12 13.44
CA SER A 522 -8.92 46.16 12.41
C SER A 522 -9.49 45.68 11.08
N PHE A 523 -9.64 44.36 10.87
CA PHE A 523 -10.13 43.80 9.60
C PHE A 523 -11.60 43.36 9.60
N ILE A 524 -12.30 43.44 10.73
CA ILE A 524 -13.71 42.99 10.85
C ILE A 524 -14.69 44.17 11.08
N SER A 525 -14.23 45.43 11.18
CA SER A 525 -15.13 46.58 11.41
C SER A 525 -15.42 47.47 10.19
N GLU A 526 -15.08 47.07 8.96
CA GLU A 526 -15.37 47.86 7.75
C GLU A 526 -15.91 46.99 6.60
N SER A 527 -17.09 46.39 6.76
CA SER A 527 -17.91 46.01 5.58
C SER A 527 -19.37 45.69 5.94
N SER A 528 -20.08 46.60 6.58
CA SER A 528 -21.54 46.46 6.69
C SER A 528 -22.24 47.81 6.58
N ASP A 529 -22.35 48.31 5.35
CA ASP A 529 -23.31 49.36 4.98
C ASP A 529 -23.95 49.02 3.62
N SER A 530 -25.20 48.52 3.66
CA SER A 530 -26.24 48.62 2.61
C SER A 530 -27.48 47.76 2.97
N PRO A 531 -28.70 48.09 2.50
CA PRO A 531 -29.76 48.55 3.39
C PRO A 531 -30.92 47.57 3.64
N ARG A 532 -31.62 47.83 4.76
CA ARG A 532 -32.86 47.20 5.22
C ARG A 532 -34.02 47.38 4.25
N LEU A 533 -34.67 46.28 3.90
CA LEU A 533 -36.07 46.23 3.43
C LEU A 533 -36.97 45.79 4.60
N GLN A 534 -37.96 46.62 4.93
CA GLN A 534 -39.00 46.37 5.93
C GLN A 534 -40.10 45.47 5.35
N THR A 535 -40.51 44.43 6.08
CA THR A 535 -41.86 43.86 6.02
C THR A 535 -42.31 43.42 7.42
N GLY A 536 -43.56 43.74 7.75
CA GLY A 536 -44.16 43.62 9.09
C GLY A 536 -44.71 42.23 9.45
N PRO A 537 -45.41 42.11 10.60
CA PRO A 537 -45.67 40.83 11.26
C PRO A 537 -47.01 40.19 10.83
N PHE A 538 -47.03 38.87 10.70
CA PHE A 538 -48.25 38.06 10.61
C PHE A 538 -48.18 36.88 11.59
N GLN A 539 -49.21 36.76 12.44
CA GLN A 539 -49.40 35.67 13.40
C GLN A 539 -49.93 34.39 12.71
N PRO A 540 -49.57 33.17 13.17
CA PRO A 540 -50.24 31.96 12.75
C PRO A 540 -51.35 31.52 13.72
N ARG A 541 -52.53 31.19 13.16
CA ARG A 541 -53.61 30.41 13.78
C ARG A 541 -53.29 28.92 13.65
N GLY A 542 -53.51 28.15 14.72
CA GLY A 542 -53.53 26.69 14.68
C GLY A 542 -54.88 26.12 14.21
N PRO A 543 -54.96 24.79 14.03
CA PRO A 543 -56.15 24.08 14.49
C PRO A 543 -55.89 22.71 15.13
N GLY A 544 -56.59 22.47 16.25
CA GLY A 544 -57.65 21.45 16.35
C GLY A 544 -57.31 19.95 16.33
N ARG A 545 -57.48 19.29 17.48
CA ARG A 545 -57.80 17.86 17.63
C ARG A 545 -59.23 17.56 17.16
N ASN A 546 -59.48 16.34 16.72
CA ASN A 546 -60.67 15.55 17.08
C ASN A 546 -60.41 14.04 16.93
N GLU A 547 -61.04 13.28 17.81
CA GLU A 547 -61.04 11.82 17.98
C GLU A 547 -62.09 11.12 17.08
N ASP A 548 -62.08 9.78 17.16
CA ASP A 548 -63.08 8.77 16.77
C ASP A 548 -63.17 8.25 15.32
N LEU A 549 -62.53 7.09 15.08
CA LEU A 549 -63.16 5.80 14.70
C LEU A 549 -62.14 4.66 14.67
#